data_AF-A0A954PQD5-F1
#
_entry.id   AF-A0A954PQD5-F1
#
_cell.length_a   1.000
_cell.length_b   1.000
_cell.length_c   1.000
_cell.angle_alpha   90.00
_cell.angle_beta   90.00
_cell.angle_gamma   90.00
#
_symmetry.space_group_name_H-M   'P 1'
#
loop_
_entity.id
_entity.type
_entity.pdbx_description
1 polymer ?
#
loop_
_entity_poly.entity_id
_entity_poly.type
_entity_poly.pdbx_seq_one_letter_code
_entity_poly.pdbx_strand_id
1 'polypeptide(L)'
;RQWIGVLPYLFPYVEQAAIYQLYPLARELDPLRLRSTLSAGNASRMEPWWQDDDEDPSDMDTLWDAAQFRLSFLLCPADEAYANTKTNVSRLHTYGAVGAPSGTINARTFPVDATPALGRTNYLGVAGGMGKTGSAWEVWRGCFTNRSRTTLGEISDGTSNVMLFGEVTGSWSDASTPAGRTMSFTWNNGPLPTAWRLGGDNPHVYYKFNSLHGGKMVNFALADGSVRAVAPTVDRSLFLYLSSMADGRAAAWDN
;
A
#
# COMPACT_ATOMS: atom_id res chain seq x y z
N ARG A 1 6.37 -12.22 10.90
CA ARG A 1 5.71 -11.29 9.95
C ARG A 1 6.71 -10.18 9.69
N GLN A 2 6.76 -9.63 8.49
CA GLN A 2 7.51 -8.40 8.26
C GLN A 2 6.53 -7.24 8.26
N TRP A 3 6.91 -6.19 8.96
CA TRP A 3 6.07 -5.05 9.28
C TRP A 3 6.65 -3.84 8.57
N ILE A 4 6.87 -3.96 7.27
CA ILE A 4 7.45 -2.91 6.43
C ILE A 4 6.55 -2.78 5.22
N GLY A 5 6.17 -1.54 4.91
CA GLY A 5 5.40 -1.23 3.72
C GLY A 5 6.22 -1.37 2.44
N VAL A 6 5.59 -1.14 1.29
CA VAL A 6 6.29 -1.18 0.00
C VAL A 6 7.12 0.09 -0.25
N LEU A 7 6.62 1.27 0.15
CA LEU A 7 7.24 2.55 -0.17
C LEU A 7 8.66 2.75 0.41
N PRO A 8 8.99 2.27 1.63
CA PRO A 8 10.35 2.35 2.15
C PRO A 8 11.42 1.72 1.25
N TYR A 9 11.07 0.68 0.47
CA TYR A 9 12.00 0.06 -0.48
C TYR A 9 12.36 0.98 -1.67
N LEU A 10 11.58 2.03 -1.92
CA LEU A 10 11.84 3.01 -2.98
C LEU A 10 12.79 4.12 -2.55
N PHE A 11 12.90 4.38 -1.25
CA PHE A 11 13.61 5.54 -0.70
C PHE A 11 15.07 5.72 -1.14
N PRO A 12 15.87 4.67 -1.37
CA PRO A 12 17.21 4.80 -1.96
C PRO A 12 17.22 5.43 -3.36
N TYR A 13 16.10 5.36 -4.08
CA TYR A 13 15.97 5.76 -5.48
C TYR A 13 15.23 7.10 -5.66
N VAL A 14 14.75 7.70 -4.57
CA VAL A 14 13.95 8.95 -4.58
C VAL A 14 14.47 9.99 -3.58
N GLU A 15 15.80 10.04 -3.42
CA GLU A 15 16.48 11.03 -2.56
C GLU A 15 16.08 10.99 -1.07
N GLN A 16 15.54 9.86 -0.60
CA GLN A 16 15.19 9.64 0.82
C GLN A 16 16.19 8.71 1.53
N ALA A 17 17.47 8.78 1.14
CA ALA A 17 18.52 7.92 1.70
C ALA A 17 18.69 8.08 3.22
N ALA A 18 18.51 9.31 3.74
CA ALA A 18 18.62 9.60 5.17
C ALA A 18 17.55 8.88 6.01
N ILE A 19 16.35 8.68 5.46
CA ILE A 19 15.28 7.88 6.09
C ILE A 19 15.57 6.39 5.89
N TYR A 20 15.98 5.99 4.67
CA TYR A 20 16.22 4.60 4.34
C TYR A 20 17.32 3.95 5.19
N GLN A 21 18.41 4.66 5.50
CA GLN A 21 19.56 4.07 6.20
C GLN A 21 19.22 3.47 7.57
N LEU A 22 18.12 3.88 8.21
CA LEU A 22 17.64 3.32 9.47
C LEU A 22 17.00 1.92 9.30
N TYR A 23 16.39 1.65 8.15
CA TYR A 23 15.70 0.38 7.87
C TYR A 23 16.60 -0.86 7.91
N PRO A 24 17.75 -0.91 7.20
CA PRO A 24 18.63 -2.08 7.24
C PRO A 24 19.31 -2.27 8.61
N LEU A 25 19.34 -1.24 9.46
CA LEU A 25 19.84 -1.33 10.83
C LEU A 25 18.77 -1.94 11.75
N ALA A 26 17.57 -1.38 11.71
CA ALA A 26 16.49 -1.73 12.63
C ALA A 26 15.68 -2.96 12.20
N ARG A 27 15.60 -3.30 10.91
CA ARG A 27 14.68 -4.32 10.39
C ARG A 27 15.31 -5.30 9.41
N GLU A 28 14.67 -6.46 9.28
CA GLU A 28 15.00 -7.48 8.28
C GLU A 28 14.27 -7.18 6.98
N LEU A 29 15.04 -6.73 5.97
CA LEU A 29 14.53 -6.28 4.68
C LEU A 29 14.31 -7.40 3.68
N ASP A 30 14.89 -8.58 3.89
CA ASP A 30 14.63 -9.73 3.02
C ASP A 30 13.20 -10.27 3.23
N PRO A 31 12.25 -10.04 2.32
CA PRO A 31 10.85 -10.44 2.50
C PRO A 31 10.65 -11.97 2.67
N LEU A 32 11.61 -12.80 2.28
CA LEU A 32 11.56 -14.25 2.41
C LEU A 32 12.18 -14.77 3.71
N ARG A 33 12.91 -13.94 4.45
CA ARG A 33 13.53 -14.32 5.72
C ARG A 33 12.48 -14.64 6.77
N LEU A 34 12.65 -15.75 7.49
CA LEU A 34 11.73 -16.18 8.55
C LEU A 34 12.35 -15.92 9.92
N ARG A 35 11.53 -15.56 10.91
CA ARG A 35 12.00 -15.35 12.30
C ARG A 35 12.73 -16.57 12.84
N SER A 36 12.26 -17.78 12.51
CA SER A 36 12.89 -19.05 12.89
C SER A 36 14.29 -19.26 12.30
N THR A 37 14.67 -18.50 11.28
CA THR A 37 15.99 -18.60 10.62
C THR A 37 16.99 -17.56 11.12
N LEU A 38 16.57 -16.68 12.05
CA LEU A 38 17.40 -15.63 12.64
C LEU A 38 18.01 -16.11 13.96
N SER A 39 19.23 -15.65 14.25
CA SER A 39 19.80 -15.75 15.60
C SER A 39 18.96 -14.96 16.60
N ALA A 40 18.99 -15.32 17.88
CA ALA A 40 18.22 -14.65 18.93
C ALA A 40 18.43 -13.13 18.93
N GLY A 41 19.67 -12.65 18.77
CA GLY A 41 20.00 -11.22 18.69
C GLY A 41 19.46 -10.50 17.45
N ASN A 42 19.14 -11.22 16.36
CA ASN A 42 18.57 -10.64 15.15
C ASN A 42 17.04 -10.77 15.11
N ALA A 43 16.42 -11.57 15.99
CA ALA A 43 14.99 -11.82 15.95
C ALA A 43 14.14 -10.55 16.21
N SER A 44 14.68 -9.56 16.92
CA SER A 44 14.08 -8.23 17.13
C SER A 44 13.87 -7.47 15.82
N ARG A 45 14.67 -7.73 14.79
CA ARG A 45 14.54 -7.09 13.46
C ARG A 45 13.30 -7.53 12.68
N MET A 46 12.55 -8.52 13.20
CA MET A 46 11.25 -8.95 12.69
C MET A 46 10.07 -8.28 13.40
N GLU A 47 10.33 -7.39 14.34
CA GLU A 47 9.30 -6.67 15.09
C GLU A 47 8.73 -5.49 14.28
N PRO A 48 7.57 -4.94 14.67
CA PRO A 48 6.96 -3.80 13.99
C PRO A 48 7.81 -2.54 13.99
N TRP A 49 7.75 -1.76 12.91
CA TRP A 49 8.49 -0.48 12.80
C TRP A 49 8.21 0.51 13.94
N TRP A 50 7.05 0.41 14.59
CA TRP A 50 6.63 1.24 15.73
C TRP A 50 7.02 0.67 17.10
N GLN A 51 7.83 -0.39 17.18
CA GLN A 51 8.32 -0.90 18.47
C GLN A 51 9.56 -0.17 18.98
N ASP A 52 10.26 0.57 18.12
CA ASP A 52 11.40 1.38 18.52
C ASP A 52 10.82 2.74 18.96
N ASP A 53 10.20 2.78 20.14
CA ASP A 53 9.67 4.02 20.71
C ASP A 53 10.83 4.90 21.14
N ASP A 54 10.74 6.18 20.82
CA ASP A 54 11.80 7.16 21.01
C ASP A 54 11.60 7.93 22.32
N GLU A 55 12.64 7.98 23.16
CA GLU A 55 12.66 8.76 24.39
C GLU A 55 13.10 10.22 24.15
N ASP A 56 13.74 10.54 23.01
CA ASP A 56 14.27 11.85 22.64
C ASP A 56 13.87 12.29 21.21
N PRO A 57 12.73 12.98 21.03
CA PRO A 57 12.20 13.37 19.71
C PRO A 57 13.00 14.47 19.00
N SER A 58 14.21 14.81 19.46
CA SER A 58 15.05 15.87 18.90
C SER A 58 15.95 15.41 17.76
N ASP A 59 16.14 14.10 17.57
CA ASP A 59 16.85 13.53 16.42
C ASP A 59 16.01 12.47 15.68
N MET A 60 16.61 11.80 14.69
CA MET A 60 15.97 10.75 13.91
C MET A 60 16.82 9.49 14.00
N ASP A 61 16.72 8.78 15.12
CA ASP A 61 17.47 7.56 15.37
C ASP A 61 16.60 6.28 15.36
N THR A 62 15.28 6.41 15.49
CA THR A 62 14.34 5.28 15.39
C THR A 62 13.55 5.24 14.09
N LEU A 63 12.94 4.09 13.79
CA LEU A 63 11.96 3.98 12.71
C LEU A 63 10.63 4.67 13.03
N TRP A 64 10.34 4.94 14.30
CA TRP A 64 9.17 5.72 14.69
C TRP A 64 9.33 7.19 14.26
N ASP A 65 10.50 7.79 14.49
CA ASP A 65 10.77 9.18 14.10
C ASP A 65 10.88 9.31 12.59
N ALA A 66 11.56 8.35 11.97
CA ALA A 66 11.57 8.22 10.52
C ALA A 66 10.15 8.23 9.96
N ALA A 67 9.23 7.44 10.55
CA ALA A 67 7.84 7.34 10.12
C ALA A 67 7.02 8.63 10.26
N GLN A 68 7.51 9.66 10.96
CA GLN A 68 6.84 10.96 11.13
C GLN A 68 7.19 11.98 10.04
N PHE A 69 8.19 11.69 9.18
CA PHE A 69 8.55 12.58 8.09
C PHE A 69 7.40 12.76 7.07
N ARG A 70 7.16 14.02 6.69
CA ARG A 70 6.19 14.42 5.67
C ARG A 70 6.89 14.47 4.32
N LEU A 71 6.62 13.48 3.49
CA LEU A 71 7.25 13.33 2.18
C LEU A 71 6.32 13.84 1.09
N SER A 72 6.59 15.04 0.57
CA SER A 72 5.72 15.72 -0.39
C SER A 72 5.47 14.90 -1.67
N PHE A 73 6.46 14.15 -2.16
CA PHE A 73 6.32 13.30 -3.35
C PHE A 73 5.38 12.10 -3.13
N LEU A 74 5.02 11.78 -1.88
CA LEU A 74 4.01 10.76 -1.54
C LEU A 74 2.62 11.36 -1.36
N LEU A 75 2.46 12.67 -1.53
CA LEU A 75 1.19 13.38 -1.38
C LEU A 75 0.68 13.82 -2.75
N CYS A 76 -0.61 13.62 -2.97
CA CYS A 76 -1.31 14.09 -4.16
C CYS A 76 -1.59 15.59 -4.00
N PRO A 77 -1.25 16.45 -4.98
CA PRO A 77 -1.54 17.89 -4.89
C PRO A 77 -3.04 18.23 -4.87
N ALA A 78 -3.91 17.31 -5.31
CA ALA A 78 -5.36 17.48 -5.27
C ALA A 78 -5.97 16.99 -3.94
N ASP A 79 -5.15 16.56 -2.98
CA ASP A 79 -5.61 16.01 -1.72
C ASP A 79 -4.94 16.63 -0.49
N GLU A 80 -5.74 16.82 0.56
CA GLU A 80 -5.31 17.22 1.90
C GLU A 80 -5.21 15.97 2.80
N ALA A 81 -4.16 15.18 2.60
CA ALA A 81 -4.02 13.89 3.27
C ALA A 81 -4.01 13.95 4.81
N TYR A 82 -3.61 15.09 5.38
CA TYR A 82 -3.53 15.30 6.83
C TYR A 82 -4.84 15.79 7.46
N ALA A 83 -5.90 15.98 6.66
CA ALA A 83 -7.21 16.42 7.16
C ALA A 83 -8.02 15.30 7.86
N ASN A 84 -7.46 14.10 8.02
CA ASN A 84 -8.14 13.00 8.69
C ASN A 84 -8.34 13.27 10.19
N THR A 85 -9.54 12.98 10.70
CA THR A 85 -9.92 13.34 12.09
C THR A 85 -9.94 12.17 13.07
N LYS A 86 -9.81 10.91 12.61
CA LYS A 86 -9.90 9.74 13.51
C LYS A 86 -8.61 8.94 13.56
N THR A 87 -8.16 8.37 12.44
CA THR A 87 -7.05 7.42 12.48
C THR A 87 -6.09 7.50 11.30
N ASN A 88 -4.85 7.12 11.58
CA ASN A 88 -3.81 6.86 10.61
C ASN A 88 -3.72 5.34 10.36
N VAL A 89 -3.96 4.89 9.14
CA VAL A 89 -3.82 3.48 8.76
C VAL A 89 -2.35 3.18 8.57
N SER A 90 -1.78 2.43 9.51
CA SER A 90 -0.34 2.12 9.58
C SER A 90 0.03 0.75 9.02
N ARG A 91 -0.96 -0.10 8.75
CA ARG A 91 -0.75 -1.41 8.16
C ARG A 91 -2.01 -1.88 7.46
N LEU A 92 -1.83 -2.39 6.25
CA LEU A 92 -2.77 -3.20 5.52
C LEU A 92 -2.17 -4.58 5.31
N HIS A 93 -3.02 -5.60 5.45
CA HIS A 93 -2.63 -6.98 5.23
C HIS A 93 -3.83 -7.78 4.76
N THR A 94 -3.65 -8.55 3.70
CA THR A 94 -4.64 -9.50 3.22
C THR A 94 -4.33 -10.91 3.71
N TYR A 95 -5.37 -11.70 4.00
CA TYR A 95 -5.25 -13.11 4.37
C TYR A 95 -6.50 -13.89 3.98
N GLY A 96 -6.37 -15.21 3.88
CA GLY A 96 -7.47 -16.11 3.56
C GLY A 96 -7.14 -17.53 4.01
N ALA A 97 -8.12 -18.42 3.95
CA ALA A 97 -7.89 -19.85 4.12
C ALA A 97 -7.52 -20.48 2.76
N VAL A 98 -6.75 -21.56 2.80
CA VAL A 98 -6.29 -22.26 1.59
C VAL A 98 -7.48 -22.71 0.75
N GLY A 99 -7.52 -22.29 -0.52
CA GLY A 99 -8.59 -22.62 -1.46
C GLY A 99 -9.95 -21.96 -1.18
N ALA A 100 -10.06 -21.11 -0.16
CA ALA A 100 -11.32 -20.44 0.14
C ALA A 100 -11.73 -19.49 -1.00
N PRO A 101 -13.04 -19.34 -1.29
CA PRO A 101 -13.53 -18.45 -2.34
C PRO A 101 -13.49 -16.96 -1.94
N SER A 102 -12.88 -16.62 -0.80
CA SER A 102 -12.83 -15.28 -0.23
C SER A 102 -11.52 -15.03 0.50
N GLY A 103 -11.16 -13.75 0.63
CA GLY A 103 -10.10 -13.28 1.52
C GLY A 103 -10.58 -12.07 2.34
N THR A 104 -9.77 -11.67 3.30
CA THR A 104 -10.02 -10.54 4.20
C THR A 104 -8.87 -9.54 4.08
N ILE A 105 -9.20 -8.25 4.06
CA ILE A 105 -8.25 -7.17 4.33
C ILE A 105 -8.38 -6.73 5.79
N ASN A 106 -7.25 -6.62 6.50
CA ASN A 106 -7.19 -6.08 7.84
C ASN A 106 -6.33 -4.82 7.86
N ALA A 107 -6.82 -3.80 8.56
CA ALA A 107 -6.12 -2.57 8.84
C ALA A 107 -5.68 -2.54 10.32
N ARG A 108 -4.44 -2.14 10.58
CA ARG A 108 -4.04 -1.62 11.89
C ARG A 108 -3.98 -0.09 11.79
N THR A 109 -4.44 0.56 12.84
CA THR A 109 -4.58 2.02 12.88
C THR A 109 -3.98 2.59 14.15
N PHE A 110 -3.53 3.83 14.07
CA PHE A 110 -3.23 4.68 15.23
C PHE A 110 -4.23 5.84 15.32
N PRO A 111 -4.69 6.24 16.52
CA PRO A 111 -5.51 7.44 16.70
C PRO A 111 -4.76 8.69 16.24
N VAL A 112 -5.42 9.60 15.53
CA VAL A 112 -4.77 10.79 14.96
C VAL A 112 -4.37 11.80 16.02
N ASP A 113 -5.10 11.88 17.12
CA ASP A 113 -4.84 12.71 18.29
C ASP A 113 -3.58 12.26 19.04
N ALA A 114 -3.36 10.95 19.13
CA ALA A 114 -2.15 10.37 19.71
C ALA A 114 -0.95 10.35 18.76
N THR A 115 -1.18 10.39 17.44
CA THR A 115 -0.14 10.26 16.42
C THR A 115 -0.24 11.32 15.30
N PRO A 116 -0.34 12.62 15.63
CA PRO A 116 -0.63 13.66 14.65
C PRO A 116 0.51 13.86 13.65
N ALA A 117 1.72 13.41 13.98
CA ALA A 117 2.92 13.62 13.18
C ALA A 117 3.19 12.54 12.12
N LEU A 118 2.65 11.32 12.24
CA LEU A 118 2.93 10.21 11.33
C LEU A 118 2.83 10.61 9.85
N GLY A 119 3.82 10.29 9.02
CA GLY A 119 3.82 10.67 7.62
C GLY A 119 2.68 10.00 6.85
N ARG A 120 1.89 10.77 6.09
CA ARG A 120 0.77 10.27 5.27
C ARG A 120 1.24 9.96 3.84
N THR A 121 0.44 9.17 3.11
CA THR A 121 0.60 8.93 1.67
C THR A 121 -0.75 8.94 0.97
N ASN A 122 -0.73 9.33 -0.30
CA ASN A 122 -1.82 9.17 -1.25
C ASN A 122 -1.59 8.03 -2.25
N TYR A 123 -0.52 7.26 -2.07
CA TYR A 123 -0.17 6.18 -2.99
C TYR A 123 0.11 4.90 -2.20
N LEU A 124 -0.45 3.79 -2.67
CA LEU A 124 -0.14 2.45 -2.15
C LEU A 124 0.18 1.49 -3.31
N GLY A 125 0.96 0.46 -3.00
CA GLY A 125 1.20 -0.63 -3.94
C GLY A 125 -0.07 -1.43 -4.24
N VAL A 126 -0.15 -2.01 -5.43
CA VAL A 126 -1.26 -2.84 -5.88
C VAL A 126 -0.99 -4.31 -5.58
N ALA A 127 -1.88 -4.93 -4.81
CA ALA A 127 -1.81 -6.36 -4.47
C ALA A 127 -2.52 -7.26 -5.48
N GLY A 128 -3.10 -6.70 -6.54
CA GLY A 128 -4.07 -7.37 -7.39
C GLY A 128 -5.34 -7.69 -6.62
N GLY A 129 -6.09 -8.72 -7.03
CA GLY A 129 -7.37 -9.09 -6.45
C GLY A 129 -7.36 -9.15 -4.93
N MET A 130 -6.57 -10.05 -4.34
CA MET A 130 -6.36 -10.15 -2.89
C MET A 130 -4.88 -10.31 -2.50
N GLY A 131 -3.97 -10.35 -3.47
CA GLY A 131 -2.57 -10.73 -3.24
C GLY A 131 -2.39 -12.20 -2.85
N LYS A 132 -1.23 -12.51 -2.28
CA LYS A 132 -0.85 -13.85 -1.84
C LYS A 132 -1.43 -14.14 -0.44
N THR A 133 -2.53 -14.90 -0.40
CA THR A 133 -3.36 -15.16 0.78
C THR A 133 -3.64 -16.64 1.09
N GLY A 134 -3.28 -17.56 0.18
CA GLY A 134 -3.69 -18.96 0.12
C GLY A 134 -5.07 -19.20 -0.50
N SER A 135 -5.90 -18.17 -0.66
CA SER A 135 -7.26 -18.31 -1.17
C SER A 135 -7.33 -18.52 -2.69
N ALA A 136 -8.50 -18.86 -3.23
CA ALA A 136 -8.72 -18.94 -4.66
C ALA A 136 -8.46 -17.62 -5.43
N TRP A 137 -8.37 -16.49 -4.70
CA TRP A 137 -8.07 -15.18 -5.28
C TRP A 137 -6.59 -14.95 -5.61
N GLU A 138 -5.69 -15.86 -5.21
CA GLU A 138 -4.25 -15.75 -5.54
C GLU A 138 -3.95 -15.80 -7.05
N VAL A 139 -4.89 -16.32 -7.85
CA VAL A 139 -4.79 -16.28 -9.31
C VAL A 139 -4.67 -14.85 -9.83
N TRP A 140 -5.30 -13.88 -9.15
CA TRP A 140 -5.26 -12.45 -9.47
C TRP A 140 -4.25 -11.68 -8.62
N ARG A 141 -3.17 -12.30 -8.17
CA ARG A 141 -2.14 -11.59 -7.40
C ARG A 141 -1.45 -10.51 -8.26
N GLY A 142 -1.24 -9.34 -7.68
CA GLY A 142 -0.44 -8.27 -8.28
C GLY A 142 1.03 -8.36 -7.90
N CYS A 143 1.79 -7.33 -8.28
CA CYS A 143 3.23 -7.27 -8.08
C CYS A 143 3.65 -7.21 -6.61
N PHE A 144 2.84 -6.57 -5.76
CA PHE A 144 3.16 -6.40 -4.33
C PHE A 144 2.26 -7.28 -3.46
N THR A 145 2.82 -8.31 -2.85
CA THR A 145 2.06 -9.19 -1.95
C THR A 145 2.82 -9.43 -0.65
N ASN A 146 2.17 -10.12 0.29
CA ASN A 146 2.81 -10.49 1.54
C ASN A 146 4.03 -11.37 1.25
N ARG A 147 5.22 -10.88 1.59
CA ARG A 147 6.50 -11.60 1.44
C ARG A 147 6.82 -11.97 -0.01
N SER A 148 6.75 -11.00 -0.93
CA SER A 148 7.11 -11.20 -2.35
C SER A 148 8.49 -10.62 -2.71
N ARG A 149 9.11 -11.23 -3.72
CA ARG A 149 10.29 -10.72 -4.45
C ARG A 149 10.00 -10.75 -5.95
N THR A 150 8.89 -10.15 -6.34
CA THR A 150 8.44 -10.14 -7.73
C THR A 150 9.49 -9.48 -8.61
N THR A 151 9.95 -10.20 -9.63
CA THR A 151 10.86 -9.73 -10.66
C THR A 151 10.09 -9.31 -11.91
N LEU A 152 10.70 -8.49 -12.78
CA LEU A 152 10.04 -8.08 -14.03
C LEU A 152 9.69 -9.28 -14.93
N GLY A 153 10.50 -10.34 -14.91
CA GLY A 153 10.24 -11.56 -15.69
C GLY A 153 9.04 -12.39 -15.19
N GLU A 154 8.57 -12.16 -13.97
CA GLU A 154 7.37 -12.80 -13.41
C GLU A 154 6.07 -12.04 -13.76
N ILE A 155 6.18 -10.85 -14.36
CA ILE A 155 5.04 -10.04 -14.81
C ILE A 155 4.67 -10.45 -16.24
N SER A 156 4.05 -11.63 -16.38
CA SER A 156 3.74 -12.23 -17.69
C SER A 156 2.63 -11.52 -18.44
N ASP A 157 1.76 -10.77 -17.75
CA ASP A 157 0.62 -10.09 -18.38
C ASP A 157 1.01 -8.71 -18.99
N GLY A 158 2.31 -8.38 -18.93
CA GLY A 158 2.92 -7.23 -19.59
C GLY A 158 3.16 -6.05 -18.64
N THR A 159 4.40 -5.56 -18.57
CA THR A 159 4.78 -4.46 -17.67
C THR A 159 4.05 -3.15 -17.98
N SER A 160 3.65 -2.95 -19.24
CA SER A 160 2.84 -1.80 -19.69
C SER A 160 1.33 -1.96 -19.45
N ASN A 161 0.90 -3.09 -18.88
CA ASN A 161 -0.51 -3.36 -18.58
C ASN A 161 -0.77 -3.44 -17.08
N VAL A 162 0.17 -3.99 -16.33
CA VAL A 162 -0.01 -4.33 -14.92
C VAL A 162 0.25 -3.13 -14.01
N MET A 163 -0.78 -2.77 -13.24
CA MET A 163 -0.72 -1.70 -12.23
C MET A 163 0.24 -2.06 -11.09
N LEU A 164 1.07 -1.09 -10.73
CA LEU A 164 2.10 -1.20 -9.69
C LEU A 164 1.72 -0.38 -8.44
N PHE A 165 1.40 0.90 -8.61
CA PHE A 165 0.93 1.79 -7.54
C PHE A 165 -0.36 2.48 -7.95
N GLY A 166 -1.22 2.80 -6.98
CA GLY A 166 -2.47 3.52 -7.24
C GLY A 166 -2.78 4.55 -6.17
N GLU A 167 -3.60 5.53 -6.56
CA GLU A 167 -4.05 6.61 -5.66
C GLU A 167 -5.05 6.12 -4.61
N VAL A 168 -4.89 6.64 -3.39
CA VAL A 168 -5.74 6.36 -2.23
C VAL A 168 -6.04 7.63 -1.43
N THR A 169 -7.23 7.68 -0.83
CA THR A 169 -7.67 8.82 0.01
C THR A 169 -8.08 8.41 1.42
N GLY A 170 -8.14 7.10 1.71
CA GLY A 170 -8.56 6.57 3.01
C GLY A 170 -10.08 6.45 3.14
N SER A 171 -10.63 6.79 4.31
CA SER A 171 -12.08 6.73 4.57
C SER A 171 -12.63 8.08 4.96
N TRP A 172 -13.90 8.27 4.65
CA TRP A 172 -14.65 9.50 4.89
C TRP A 172 -15.89 9.20 5.73
N SER A 173 -16.42 10.20 6.44
CA SER A 173 -17.62 10.03 7.26
C SER A 173 -18.86 9.69 6.42
N ASP A 174 -18.90 10.23 5.20
CA ASP A 174 -19.80 9.79 4.15
C ASP A 174 -18.96 9.03 3.11
N ALA A 175 -19.26 7.77 2.88
CA ALA A 175 -18.50 6.96 1.93
C ALA A 175 -18.82 7.30 0.46
N SER A 176 -19.89 8.05 0.20
CA SER A 176 -20.34 8.44 -1.14
C SER A 176 -19.77 9.79 -1.60
N THR A 177 -19.30 10.63 -0.66
CA THR A 177 -18.73 11.95 -0.95
C THR A 177 -17.43 12.18 -0.20
N PRO A 178 -16.47 12.97 -0.72
CA PRO A 178 -15.25 13.32 -0.01
C PRO A 178 -15.52 14.43 1.01
N ALA A 179 -16.42 14.18 1.98
CA ALA A 179 -16.74 15.09 3.07
C ALA A 179 -16.46 14.44 4.44
N GLY A 180 -15.68 15.15 5.28
CA GLY A 180 -15.31 14.69 6.62
C GLY A 180 -14.36 13.48 6.63
N ARG A 181 -13.11 13.67 6.20
CA ARG A 181 -12.12 12.58 6.18
C ARG A 181 -11.91 12.02 7.59
N THR A 182 -12.04 10.70 7.74
CA THR A 182 -11.85 10.01 9.02
C THR A 182 -10.54 9.24 9.08
N MET A 183 -10.07 8.69 7.95
CA MET A 183 -8.87 7.87 7.89
C MET A 183 -7.94 8.32 6.77
N SER A 184 -6.64 8.31 7.01
CA SER A 184 -5.59 8.46 5.98
C SER A 184 -4.54 7.37 6.12
N PHE A 185 -3.86 7.01 5.03
CA PHE A 185 -2.78 6.02 5.07
C PHE A 185 -1.47 6.67 5.48
N THR A 186 -0.67 5.97 6.29
CA THR A 186 0.75 6.30 6.44
C THR A 186 1.56 5.71 5.30
N TRP A 187 2.73 6.27 4.98
CA TRP A 187 3.57 5.71 3.91
C TRP A 187 4.23 4.37 4.29
N ASN A 188 4.28 4.04 5.58
CA ASN A 188 4.75 2.76 6.10
C ASN A 188 3.70 1.63 6.02
N ASN A 189 2.96 1.57 4.91
CA ASN A 189 1.79 0.70 4.78
C ASN A 189 1.98 -0.38 3.69
N GLY A 190 1.28 -1.49 3.88
CA GLY A 190 1.23 -2.59 2.92
C GLY A 190 0.42 -2.25 1.67
N PRO A 191 0.48 -3.10 0.64
CA PRO A 191 -0.24 -2.90 -0.60
C PRO A 191 -1.76 -3.09 -0.41
N LEU A 192 -2.54 -2.45 -1.27
CA LEU A 192 -3.99 -2.49 -1.26
C LEU A 192 -4.51 -3.45 -2.37
N PRO A 193 -5.46 -4.34 -2.05
CA PRO A 193 -6.12 -5.20 -3.03
C PRO A 193 -7.17 -4.47 -3.89
N THR A 194 -7.52 -5.06 -5.03
CA THR A 194 -8.51 -4.53 -6.00
C THR A 194 -9.84 -5.28 -5.98
N ALA A 195 -10.04 -6.27 -5.10
CA ALA A 195 -11.27 -7.09 -5.03
C ALA A 195 -12.57 -6.26 -4.90
N TRP A 196 -12.50 -5.07 -4.29
CA TRP A 196 -13.64 -4.17 -4.09
C TRP A 196 -13.85 -3.16 -5.21
N ARG A 197 -13.02 -3.18 -6.26
CA ARG A 197 -13.10 -2.30 -7.43
C ARG A 197 -12.93 -0.82 -7.10
N LEU A 198 -13.04 0.01 -8.14
CA LEU A 198 -13.22 1.46 -8.02
C LEU A 198 -14.72 1.80 -7.93
N GLY A 199 -15.03 3.03 -7.53
CA GLY A 199 -16.40 3.55 -7.65
C GLY A 199 -17.45 2.84 -6.79
N GLY A 200 -18.67 2.79 -7.32
CA GLY A 200 -19.88 2.31 -6.64
C GLY A 200 -20.49 3.37 -5.70
N ASP A 201 -21.40 2.94 -4.84
CA ASP A 201 -22.07 3.84 -3.88
C ASP A 201 -21.12 4.36 -2.79
N ASN A 202 -20.06 3.59 -2.52
CA ASN A 202 -19.09 3.85 -1.46
C ASN A 202 -17.64 3.85 -2.02
N PRO A 203 -17.22 4.85 -2.81
CA PRO A 203 -15.85 4.93 -3.32
C PRO A 203 -14.84 5.48 -2.30
N HIS A 204 -15.30 6.17 -1.26
CA HIS A 204 -14.46 6.87 -0.29
C HIS A 204 -14.20 6.04 0.99
N VAL A 205 -13.69 4.82 0.81
CA VAL A 205 -13.44 3.84 1.90
C VAL A 205 -12.03 3.25 1.82
N TYR A 206 -11.43 2.94 2.98
CA TYR A 206 -10.00 2.54 3.08
C TYR A 206 -9.62 1.26 2.34
N TYR A 207 -10.58 0.45 1.91
CA TYR A 207 -10.31 -0.78 1.17
C TYR A 207 -10.44 -0.60 -0.35
N LYS A 208 -10.46 0.65 -0.85
CA LYS A 208 -10.52 0.99 -2.27
C LYS A 208 -9.48 2.03 -2.66
N PHE A 209 -9.00 1.91 -3.89
CA PHE A 209 -8.29 2.97 -4.58
C PHE A 209 -9.29 4.07 -4.98
N ASN A 210 -8.85 5.32 -4.87
CA ASN A 210 -9.66 6.51 -5.13
C ASN A 210 -8.77 7.74 -5.25
N SER A 211 -9.24 8.76 -5.97
CA SER A 211 -8.55 10.02 -6.19
C SER A 211 -9.48 11.20 -5.94
N LEU A 212 -8.89 12.34 -5.55
CA LEU A 212 -9.59 13.63 -5.50
C LEU A 212 -9.29 14.51 -6.72
N HIS A 213 -8.52 14.03 -7.70
CA HIS A 213 -8.32 14.75 -8.95
C HIS A 213 -9.66 14.98 -9.70
N GLY A 214 -9.75 16.13 -10.37
CA GLY A 214 -10.90 16.47 -11.21
C GLY A 214 -11.14 15.41 -12.29
N GLY A 215 -12.41 15.12 -12.58
CA GLY A 215 -12.81 14.08 -13.55
C GLY A 215 -13.07 12.70 -12.94
N LYS A 216 -12.89 12.55 -11.61
CA LYS A 216 -13.14 11.30 -10.86
C LYS A 216 -12.31 10.10 -11.34
N MET A 217 -11.24 10.33 -12.10
CA MET A 217 -10.33 9.27 -12.54
C MET A 217 -9.32 8.96 -11.44
N VAL A 218 -8.90 7.70 -11.34
CA VAL A 218 -7.87 7.26 -10.39
C VAL A 218 -6.59 6.97 -11.17
N ASN A 219 -5.48 7.60 -10.79
CA ASN A 219 -4.21 7.37 -11.45
C ASN A 219 -3.53 6.10 -10.91
N PHE A 220 -2.97 5.32 -11.83
CA PHE A 220 -2.15 4.16 -11.54
C PHE A 220 -0.83 4.23 -12.28
N ALA A 221 0.26 3.95 -11.55
CA ALA A 221 1.58 3.73 -12.15
C ALA A 221 1.69 2.30 -12.69
N LEU A 222 2.20 2.20 -13.90
CA LEU A 222 2.67 1.05 -14.67
C LEU A 222 3.75 0.24 -13.96
N ALA A 223 3.84 -1.07 -14.18
CA ALA A 223 5.07 -1.81 -13.91
C ALA A 223 6.25 -1.38 -14.82
N ASP A 224 5.95 -0.72 -15.95
CA ASP A 224 6.93 -0.05 -16.82
C ASP A 224 7.20 1.42 -16.46
N GLY A 225 6.55 1.94 -15.42
CA GLY A 225 6.68 3.33 -14.97
C GLY A 225 5.81 4.35 -15.71
N SER A 226 5.02 3.94 -16.72
CA SER A 226 4.00 4.81 -17.32
C SER A 226 2.86 5.10 -16.33
N VAL A 227 2.00 6.08 -16.60
CA VAL A 227 0.82 6.37 -15.75
C VAL A 227 -0.44 6.32 -16.60
N ARG A 228 -1.47 5.66 -16.08
CA ARG A 228 -2.79 5.58 -16.71
C ARG A 228 -3.88 5.98 -15.72
N ALA A 229 -4.86 6.73 -16.22
CA ALA A 229 -6.05 7.11 -15.49
C ALA A 229 -7.15 6.06 -15.71
N VAL A 230 -7.78 5.59 -14.64
CA VAL A 230 -8.85 4.59 -14.69
C VAL A 230 -10.16 5.21 -14.21
N ALA A 231 -11.22 5.05 -14.99
CA ALA A 231 -12.56 5.50 -14.60
C ALA A 231 -13.14 4.63 -13.47
N PRO A 232 -13.90 5.20 -12.51
CA PRO A 232 -14.61 4.43 -11.50
C PRO A 232 -15.66 3.47 -12.06
N THR A 233 -16.03 3.66 -13.33
CA THR A 233 -16.98 2.85 -14.09
C THR A 233 -16.32 1.72 -14.89
N VAL A 234 -14.99 1.54 -14.78
CA VAL A 234 -14.26 0.46 -15.43
C VAL A 234 -14.92 -0.91 -15.16
N ASP A 235 -14.93 -1.79 -16.17
CA ASP A 235 -15.42 -3.15 -15.98
C ASP A 235 -14.66 -3.85 -14.85
N ARG A 236 -15.38 -4.63 -14.04
CA ARG A 236 -14.80 -5.34 -12.90
C ARG A 236 -13.65 -6.24 -13.34
N SER A 237 -13.89 -7.04 -14.37
CA SER A 237 -12.97 -8.10 -14.78
C SER A 237 -11.75 -7.44 -15.38
N LEU A 238 -11.93 -6.42 -16.21
CA LEU A 238 -10.83 -5.62 -16.74
C LEU A 238 -9.98 -5.01 -15.63
N PHE A 239 -10.59 -4.35 -14.63
CA PHE A 239 -9.83 -3.76 -13.52
C PHE A 239 -9.04 -4.81 -12.73
N LEU A 240 -9.63 -5.99 -12.53
CA LEU A 240 -8.96 -7.09 -11.85
C LEU A 240 -7.77 -7.61 -12.66
N TYR A 241 -7.92 -7.78 -13.97
CA TYR A 241 -6.86 -8.26 -14.86
C TYR A 241 -5.72 -7.24 -14.95
N LEU A 242 -6.02 -5.94 -15.09
CA LEU A 242 -5.01 -4.88 -15.09
C LEU A 242 -4.24 -4.78 -13.75
N SER A 243 -4.80 -5.30 -12.66
CA SER A 243 -4.14 -5.34 -11.36
C SER A 243 -3.38 -6.65 -11.07
N SER A 244 -3.54 -7.65 -11.94
CA SER A 244 -2.94 -8.99 -11.79
C SER A 244 -1.67 -9.09 -12.63
N MET A 245 -0.64 -9.76 -12.13
CA MET A 245 0.66 -9.81 -12.82
C MET A 245 0.86 -11.04 -13.72
N ALA A 246 0.09 -12.11 -13.47
CA ALA A 246 0.27 -13.41 -14.13
C ALA A 246 -1.00 -14.29 -14.04
N ASP A 247 -2.16 -13.74 -14.42
CA ASP A 247 -3.42 -14.47 -14.52
C ASP A 247 -3.67 -15.04 -15.94
N GLY A 248 -2.85 -14.66 -16.92
CA GLY A 248 -2.91 -15.12 -18.30
C GLY A 248 -4.11 -14.56 -19.08
N ARG A 249 -4.79 -13.53 -18.55
CA ARG A 249 -5.90 -12.86 -19.21
C ARG A 249 -5.36 -11.67 -20.00
N ALA A 250 -5.73 -11.62 -21.28
CA ALA A 250 -5.47 -10.43 -22.08
C ALA A 250 -6.30 -9.26 -21.54
N ALA A 251 -5.60 -8.25 -21.02
CA ALA A 251 -6.17 -6.96 -20.68
C ALA A 251 -5.34 -5.88 -21.38
N ALA A 252 -6.02 -4.95 -22.05
CA ALA A 252 -5.38 -3.81 -22.70
C ALA A 252 -6.02 -2.53 -22.18
N TRP A 253 -5.21 -1.50 -22.10
CA TRP A 253 -5.69 -0.14 -21.94
C TRP A 253 -6.29 0.31 -23.26
N ASP A 254 -7.57 0.68 -23.28
CA ASP A 254 -8.17 1.32 -24.46
C ASP A 254 -7.37 2.60 -24.77
N ASN A 255 -6.95 2.74 -26.03
CA ASN A 255 -6.18 3.89 -26.52
C ASN A 255 -7.02 5.16 -26.60
#